data_AF-A0A533RPD9-F1
#
_entry.id   AF-A0A533RPD9-F1
#
_cell.length_a   1.000
_cell.length_b   1.000
_cell.length_c   1.000
_cell.angle_alpha   90.00
_cell.angle_beta   90.00
_cell.angle_gamma   90.00
#
_symmetry.space_group_name_H-M   'P 1'
#
loop_
_entity.id
_entity.type
_entity.pdbx_description
1 polymer ?
#
loop_
_entity_poly.entity_id
_entity_poly.type
_entity_poly.pdbx_seq_one_letter_code
_entity_poly.pdbx_strand_id
1 'polypeptide(L)'
;MVPQALDPARVLRARPVRDYALITVGLALTAYALDAFLIPNKIAAGGVSGLATIIYYWARDGFGITLPVGLQMLVMNAVLLMFAIRARGLRYAVK
;
A
#
# COMPACT_ATOMS: atom_id res chain seq x y z
N MET A 1 -27.01 -14.52 16.31
CA MET A 1 -26.83 -13.07 16.10
C MET A 1 -25.98 -12.88 14.86
N VAL A 2 -26.58 -12.48 13.73
CA VAL A 2 -25.84 -12.25 12.48
C VAL A 2 -25.20 -10.86 12.55
N PRO A 3 -23.88 -10.71 12.34
CA PRO A 3 -23.22 -9.41 12.33
C PRO A 3 -23.86 -8.51 11.25
N GLN A 4 -24.26 -7.30 11.63
CA GLN A 4 -24.71 -6.29 10.68
C GLN A 4 -23.56 -5.98 9.73
N ALA A 5 -23.73 -6.25 8.44
CA ALA A 5 -22.83 -5.77 7.41
C ALA A 5 -22.80 -4.24 7.48
N LEU A 6 -21.68 -3.69 7.95
CA LEU A 6 -21.44 -2.24 7.98
C LEU A 6 -21.56 -1.73 6.53
N ASP A 7 -22.62 -0.99 6.24
CA ASP A 7 -22.89 -0.42 4.92
C ASP A 7 -21.91 0.74 4.66
N PRO A 8 -20.86 0.55 3.82
CA PRO A 8 -19.77 1.52 3.67
C PRO A 8 -20.27 2.88 3.18
N ALA A 9 -21.34 2.85 2.36
CA ALA A 9 -21.98 4.04 1.79
C ALA A 9 -22.63 4.94 2.85
N ARG A 10 -23.06 4.39 4.00
CA ARG A 10 -23.61 5.17 5.12
C ARG A 10 -22.51 5.81 5.97
N VAL A 11 -21.37 5.15 6.13
CA VAL A 11 -20.22 5.67 6.90
C VAL A 11 -19.55 6.82 6.15
N LEU A 12 -19.29 6.67 4.85
CA LEU A 12 -18.69 7.72 4.00
C LEU A 12 -19.57 8.97 3.86
N ARG A 13 -20.90 8.83 3.98
CA ARG A 13 -21.85 9.96 3.89
C ARG A 13 -21.86 10.87 5.11
N ALA A 14 -21.38 10.39 6.26
CA ALA A 14 -21.53 11.12 7.51
C ALA A 14 -20.50 12.25 7.65
N ARG A 15 -19.22 12.07 7.25
CA ARG A 15 -18.14 13.08 7.27
C ARG A 15 -16.96 12.74 6.33
N PRO A 16 -17.12 12.80 4.99
CA PRO A 16 -16.09 12.35 4.05
C PRO A 16 -14.73 13.04 4.26
N VAL A 17 -14.72 14.34 4.56
CA VAL A 17 -13.48 15.11 4.81
C VAL A 17 -12.67 14.56 5.99
N ARG A 18 -13.35 14.21 7.10
CA ARG A 18 -12.67 13.68 8.28
C ARG A 18 -12.09 12.30 8.00
N ASP A 19 -12.83 11.47 7.28
CA ASP A 19 -12.41 10.10 6.99
C ASP A 19 -11.20 10.11 6.04
N TYR A 20 -11.22 10.93 4.99
CA TYR A 20 -10.04 11.14 4.14
C TYR A 20 -8.86 11.73 4.91
N ALA A 21 -9.08 12.71 5.80
CA ALA A 21 -8.01 13.28 6.62
C ALA A 21 -7.36 12.22 7.52
N LEU A 22 -8.16 11.38 8.18
CA LEU A 22 -7.65 10.29 9.02
C LEU A 22 -6.90 9.24 8.19
N ILE A 23 -7.38 8.88 7.00
CA ILE A 23 -6.70 7.98 6.07
C ILE A 23 -5.34 8.56 5.66
N THR A 24 -5.31 9.84 5.27
CA THR A 24 -4.06 10.52 4.87
C THR A 24 -3.06 10.58 6.01
N VAL A 25 -3.51 10.89 7.23
CA VAL A 25 -2.64 10.89 8.42
C VAL A 25 -2.09 9.49 8.70
N GLY A 26 -2.93 8.44 8.63
CA GLY A 26 -2.47 7.05 8.79
C GLY A 26 -1.46 6.62 7.71
N LEU A 27 -1.69 7.00 6.46
CA LEU A 27 -0.76 6.78 5.35
C LEU A 27 0.58 7.50 5.59
N ALA A 28 0.56 8.75 6.03
CA ALA A 28 1.75 9.53 6.32
C ALA A 28 2.58 8.90 7.46
N LEU A 29 1.91 8.46 8.53
CA LEU A 29 2.56 7.75 9.63
C LEU A 29 3.17 6.42 9.19
N THR A 30 2.48 5.68 8.32
CA THR A 30 2.96 4.40 7.78
C THR A 30 4.17 4.60 6.86
N ALA A 31 4.12 5.60 5.98
CA ALA A 31 5.23 5.97 5.12
C ALA A 31 6.45 6.40 5.95
N TYR A 32 6.24 7.23 6.97
CA TYR A 32 7.30 7.62 7.90
C TYR A 32 7.89 6.41 8.63
N ALA A 33 7.07 5.47 9.11
CA ALA A 33 7.56 4.27 9.76
C ALA A 33 8.41 3.40 8.83
N LEU A 34 8.00 3.29 7.56
CA LEU A 34 8.77 2.57 6.54
C LEU A 34 10.12 3.24 6.30
N ASP A 35 10.14 4.54 6.06
CA ASP A 35 11.34 5.29 5.70
C ASP A 35 12.32 5.49 6.88
N ALA A 36 11.80 5.65 8.10
CA ALA A 36 12.60 5.92 9.29
C ALA A 36 13.07 4.66 10.02
N PHE A 37 12.30 3.56 9.97
CA PHE A 37 12.63 2.33 10.70
C PHE A 37 12.91 1.15 9.76
N LEU A 38 12.01 0.81 8.85
CA LEU A 38 12.11 -0.47 8.14
C LEU A 38 13.15 -0.46 7.05
N ILE A 39 13.17 0.57 6.21
CA ILE A 39 14.15 0.74 5.15
C ILE A 39 15.55 0.80 5.77
N PRO A 40 15.94 1.76 6.64
CA PRO A 40 17.32 1.88 7.11
C PRO A 40 17.82 0.66 7.89
N ASN A 41 16.96 -0.04 8.62
CA ASN A 41 17.33 -1.26 9.35
C ASN A 41 17.31 -2.53 8.48
N LYS A 42 17.05 -2.42 7.17
CA LYS A 42 16.97 -3.56 6.23
C LYS A 42 15.90 -4.59 6.64
N ILE A 43 14.85 -4.15 7.33
CA ILE A 43 13.76 -5.02 7.81
C ILE A 43 12.65 -5.02 6.76
N ALA A 44 12.45 -6.17 6.12
CA ALA A 44 11.35 -6.35 5.19
C ALA A 44 10.03 -6.57 5.95
N ALA A 45 9.09 -5.62 5.83
CA ALA A 45 7.74 -5.70 6.44
C ALA A 45 6.88 -6.89 5.94
N GLY A 46 7.33 -7.60 4.90
CA GLY A 46 6.56 -8.60 4.15
C GLY A 46 5.76 -8.00 2.98
N GLY A 47 5.21 -8.86 2.12
CA GLY A 47 4.40 -8.43 0.96
C GLY A 47 5.15 -7.56 -0.05
N VAL A 48 4.42 -6.64 -0.70
CA VAL A 48 4.94 -5.74 -1.75
C VAL A 48 5.96 -4.72 -1.19
N SER A 49 5.75 -4.23 0.03
CA SER A 49 6.67 -3.29 0.69
C SER A 49 7.98 -3.96 1.07
N GLY A 50 7.95 -5.20 1.58
CA GLY A 50 9.15 -5.99 1.85
C GLY A 50 9.95 -6.31 0.58
N LEU A 51 9.26 -6.71 -0.51
CA LEU A 51 9.90 -6.93 -1.81
C LEU A 51 10.56 -5.65 -2.35
N ALA A 52 9.89 -4.49 -2.22
CA ALA A 52 10.45 -3.20 -2.62
C ALA A 52 11.74 -2.89 -1.81
N THR A 53 11.73 -3.10 -0.50
CA THR A 53 12.92 -2.87 0.34
C THR A 53 14.09 -3.77 -0.06
N ILE A 54 13.86 -5.05 -0.37
CA ILE A 54 14.93 -5.97 -0.82
C ILE A 54 15.49 -5.52 -2.17
N ILE A 55 14.63 -5.22 -3.14
CA ILE A 55 15.03 -4.76 -4.47
C ILE A 55 15.79 -3.44 -4.37
N TYR A 56 15.35 -2.53 -3.49
CA TYR A 56 16.03 -1.28 -3.23
C TYR A 56 17.47 -1.48 -2.77
N TYR A 57 17.69 -2.32 -1.76
CA TYR A 57 19.05 -2.60 -1.28
C TYR A 57 19.90 -3.33 -2.31
N TRP A 58 19.32 -4.31 -3.00
CA TRP A 58 20.02 -5.04 -4.05
C TRP A 58 20.42 -4.13 -5.22
N ALA A 59 19.53 -3.25 -5.69
CA ALA A 59 19.80 -2.31 -6.77
C ALA A 59 20.76 -1.19 -6.35
N ARG A 60 20.67 -0.73 -5.09
CA ARG A 60 21.57 0.28 -4.55
C ARG A 60 22.99 -0.25 -4.37
N ASP A 61 23.15 -1.44 -3.78
CA ASP A 61 24.46 -2.03 -3.51
C ASP A 61 25.10 -2.61 -4.78
N GLY A 62 24.30 -3.06 -5.76
CA GLY A 62 24.80 -3.67 -7.01
C GLY A 62 24.97 -2.71 -8.19
N PHE A 63 24.09 -1.70 -8.34
CA PHE A 63 24.05 -0.83 -9.52
C PHE A 63 24.18 0.66 -9.21
N GLY A 64 24.20 1.07 -7.93
CA GLY A 64 24.27 2.48 -7.53
C GLY A 64 23.02 3.30 -7.85
N ILE A 65 21.91 2.64 -8.21
CA ILE A 65 20.66 3.28 -8.59
C ILE A 65 19.73 3.34 -7.37
N THR A 66 19.35 4.54 -6.96
CA THR A 66 18.35 4.73 -5.90
C THR A 66 16.95 4.77 -6.50
N LEU A 67 16.26 3.64 -6.50
CA LEU A 67 14.83 3.61 -6.82
C LEU A 67 13.99 3.96 -5.58
N PRO A 68 13.06 4.93 -5.66
CA PRO A 68 12.19 5.23 -4.53
C PRO A 68 11.28 4.04 -4.21
N VAL A 69 11.36 3.52 -2.99
CA VAL A 69 10.59 2.35 -2.52
C VAL A 69 9.08 2.58 -2.68
N GLY A 70 8.60 3.80 -2.45
CA GLY A 70 7.21 4.20 -2.69
C GLY A 70 6.74 3.95 -4.13
N LEU A 71 7.57 4.28 -5.12
CA LEU A 71 7.22 4.08 -6.53
C LEU A 71 7.20 2.59 -6.89
N GLN A 72 8.15 1.82 -6.37
CA GLN A 72 8.17 0.37 -6.57
C GLN A 72 6.91 -0.29 -5.98
N MET A 73 6.50 0.14 -4.78
CA MET A 73 5.27 -0.33 -4.14
C MET A 73 4.03 0.01 -4.96
N LEU A 74 3.96 1.20 -5.54
CA LEU A 74 2.85 1.60 -6.41
C LEU A 74 2.78 0.74 -7.67
N VAL A 75 3.90 0.57 -8.37
CA VAL A 75 3.98 -0.22 -9.62
C VAL A 75 3.60 -1.67 -9.36
N MET A 76 4.16 -2.29 -8.32
CA MET A 76 3.85 -3.69 -8.00
C MET A 76 2.39 -3.88 -7.59
N ASN A 77 1.81 -3.00 -6.79
CA ASN A 77 0.39 -3.07 -6.45
C ASN A 77 -0.50 -2.88 -7.68
N ALA A 78 -0.14 -2.00 -8.61
CA ALA A 78 -0.86 -1.83 -9.87
C ALA A 78 -0.83 -3.10 -10.73
N VAL A 79 0.33 -3.78 -10.81
CA VAL A 79 0.49 -5.06 -11.51
C VAL A 79 -0.36 -6.15 -10.85
N LEU A 80 -0.30 -6.27 -9.52
CA LEU A 80 -1.13 -7.24 -8.78
C LEU A 80 -2.62 -6.98 -8.98
N LEU A 81 -3.04 -5.70 -8.97
CA LEU A 81 -4.42 -5.31 -9.24
C LEU A 81 -4.83 -5.69 -10.66
N MET A 82 -3.96 -5.50 -11.66
CA MET A 82 -4.21 -5.92 -13.04
C MET A 82 -4.42 -7.43 -13.14
N PHE A 83 -3.57 -8.23 -12.49
CA PHE A 83 -3.75 -9.68 -12.42
C PHE A 83 -5.04 -10.07 -11.69
N ALA A 84 -5.36 -9.39 -10.59
CA ALA A 84 -6.60 -9.63 -9.84
C ALA A 84 -7.84 -9.35 -10.68
N ILE A 85 -7.84 -8.25 -11.45
CA ILE A 85 -8.91 -7.92 -12.41
C ILE A 85 -9.01 -8.99 -13.49
N ARG A 86 -7.88 -9.46 -14.03
CA ARG A 86 -7.88 -10.50 -15.08
C ARG A 86 -8.43 -11.84 -14.59
N ALA A 87 -8.20 -12.18 -13.33
CA ALA A 87 -8.61 -13.45 -12.73
C ALA A 87 -10.03 -13.42 -12.13
N ARG A 88 -10.45 -12.31 -11.51
CA ARG A 88 -11.73 -12.17 -10.80
C ARG A 88 -12.77 -11.31 -11.54
N GLY A 89 -12.38 -10.69 -12.65
CA GLY A 89 -13.21 -9.77 -13.44
C GLY A 89 -13.24 -8.34 -12.88
N LEU A 90 -13.68 -7.38 -13.71
CA LEU A 90 -13.73 -5.94 -13.36
C LEU A 90 -14.54 -5.62 -12.10
N ARG A 91 -15.49 -6.48 -11.72
CA ARG A 91 -16.32 -6.30 -10.52
C ARG A 91 -15.52 -6.38 -9.22
N TYR A 92 -14.30 -6.92 -9.25
CA TYR A 92 -13.39 -6.93 -8.10
C TYR A 92 -12.74 -5.56 -7.85
N ALA A 93 -12.48 -4.78 -8.90
CA ALA A 93 -11.81 -3.49 -8.76
C ALA A 93 -12.75 -2.32 -8.46
N VAL A 94 -14.03 -2.45 -8.82
CA VAL A 94 -15.04 -1.37 -8.69
C VAL A 94 -15.80 -1.44 -7.36
N LYS A 95 -15.60 -2.51 -6.58
CA LYS A 95 -16.35 -2.78 -5.35
C LYS A 95 -15.55 -2.38 -4.13
#